data_AF-A0A8S3I4G2-F1
#
_entry.id   AF-A0A8S3I4G2-F1
#
_cell.length_a   1.000
_cell.length_b   1.000
_cell.length_c   1.000
_cell.angle_alpha   90.00
_cell.angle_beta   90.00
_cell.angle_gamma   90.00
#
_symmetry.space_group_name_H-M   'P 1'
#
loop_
_entity.id
_entity.type
_entity.pdbx_description
1 polymer ?
#
loop_
_entity_poly.entity_id
_entity_poly.type
_entity_poly.pdbx_seq_one_letter_code
_entity_poly.pdbx_strand_id
1 'polypeptide(L)'
;DNQLVEVYFRADCCFLENLPTNFNESNLKSVIAKQINNKDISSKSIYIQYNQTEANAVVLTRDEARSWASFRLINLDGHYIVKIDQLFYQLRIPNAPGSISISSLENSEMFAGTGVKVRRSRGDIILDLSDKRLFEKCLQKRTLDVENYQLRIEAYSSSTHYEDWEINGKNWYETEMSNCKSDIMQFICEPEHPIFRFKWNPEAFLEQLRRWSAKPNSNATNQRDLDGNLSNRQRHLIRMTVMLNTIGVLKQGSYYTINKEVKLKSKPLKTIVYNHQSKLQRATTISNPMKYPYKITSVSVINQDCLVAYEDLLSKGHRPLLLNMANAFSP
;
A
#
# COMPACT_ATOMS: atom_id res chain seq x y z
N ASP A 1 -10.54 7.77 31.80
CA ASP A 1 -11.64 8.38 31.03
C ASP A 1 -12.68 7.35 30.66
N ASN A 2 -13.84 7.41 31.32
CA ASN A 2 -14.99 6.59 30.94
C ASN A 2 -15.51 7.12 29.60
N GLN A 3 -15.24 6.42 28.49
CA GLN A 3 -15.96 6.64 27.24
C GLN A 3 -17.44 6.34 27.51
N LEU A 4 -18.24 7.40 27.62
CA LEU A 4 -19.70 7.31 27.66
C LEU A 4 -20.15 6.76 26.30
N VAL A 5 -20.67 5.53 26.30
CA VAL A 5 -21.27 4.92 25.11
C VAL A 5 -22.64 5.55 24.90
N GLU A 6 -22.81 6.28 23.80
CA GLU A 6 -24.10 6.84 23.41
C GLU A 6 -24.92 5.79 22.64
N VAL A 7 -26.11 5.45 23.14
CA VAL A 7 -26.96 4.39 22.59
C VAL A 7 -28.13 5.00 21.81
N TYR A 8 -28.24 4.64 20.53
CA TYR A 8 -29.24 5.17 19.61
C TYR A 8 -30.45 4.23 19.40
N PHE A 9 -31.29 4.03 20.42
CA PHE A 9 -32.61 3.37 20.33
C PHE A 9 -33.49 3.79 19.14
N ARG A 10 -34.00 2.84 18.35
CA ARG A 10 -34.94 3.12 17.22
C ARG A 10 -34.41 4.15 16.21
N ALA A 11 -33.09 4.24 16.07
CA ALA A 11 -32.46 4.94 14.97
C ALA A 11 -32.46 4.04 13.72
N ASP A 12 -32.67 4.65 12.56
CA ASP A 12 -32.36 4.03 11.28
C ASP A 12 -30.88 4.21 11.00
N CYS A 13 -30.25 3.18 10.44
CA CYS A 13 -28.83 3.16 10.10
C CYS A 13 -28.67 2.88 8.61
N CYS A 14 -27.81 3.66 7.95
CA CYS A 14 -27.35 3.34 6.61
C CYS A 14 -25.87 3.69 6.44
N PHE A 15 -25.28 3.07 5.44
CA PHE A 15 -23.89 3.23 5.05
C PHE A 15 -23.83 3.91 3.67
N LEU A 16 -22.85 4.79 3.51
CA LEU A 16 -22.52 5.43 2.25
C LEU A 16 -21.08 5.07 1.90
N GLU A 17 -20.87 4.52 0.71
CA GLU A 17 -19.54 4.15 0.18
C GLU A 17 -19.20 5.00 -1.04
N ASN A 18 -17.90 5.13 -1.35
CA ASN A 18 -17.38 5.89 -2.49
C ASN A 18 -17.77 7.38 -2.48
N LEU A 19 -17.71 8.00 -1.30
CA LEU A 19 -17.99 9.43 -1.13
C LEU A 19 -16.93 10.30 -1.85
N PRO A 20 -17.30 11.45 -2.42
CA PRO A 20 -16.32 12.35 -3.04
C PRO A 20 -15.33 12.89 -2.00
N THR A 21 -14.04 12.93 -2.35
CA THR A 21 -12.96 13.31 -1.41
C THR A 21 -13.01 14.75 -0.89
N ASN A 22 -13.82 15.60 -1.53
CA ASN A 22 -14.05 16.99 -1.13
C ASN A 22 -15.20 17.16 -0.11
N PHE A 23 -15.90 16.09 0.25
CA PHE A 23 -16.95 16.13 1.27
C PHE A 23 -16.40 15.91 2.68
N ASN A 24 -17.07 16.53 3.65
CA ASN A 24 -16.90 16.28 5.07
C ASN A 24 -18.27 16.03 5.74
N GLU A 25 -18.23 15.73 7.04
CA GLU A 25 -19.42 15.46 7.86
C GLU A 25 -20.48 16.57 7.76
N SER A 26 -20.05 17.83 7.80
CA SER A 26 -20.93 19.01 7.76
C SER A 26 -21.61 19.17 6.40
N ASN A 27 -20.88 18.91 5.30
CA ASN A 27 -21.46 18.87 3.95
C ASN A 27 -22.50 17.76 3.81
N LEU A 28 -22.18 16.55 4.30
CA LEU A 28 -23.11 15.41 4.29
C LEU A 28 -24.39 15.71 5.06
N LYS A 29 -24.26 16.28 6.27
CA LYS A 29 -25.40 16.68 7.10
C LYS A 29 -26.28 17.70 6.37
N SER A 30 -25.67 18.69 5.71
CA SER A 30 -26.39 19.71 4.95
C SER A 30 -27.15 19.13 3.75
N VAL A 31 -26.55 18.19 3.02
CA VAL A 31 -27.24 17.52 1.90
C VAL A 31 -28.42 16.68 2.41
N ILE A 32 -28.23 15.92 3.49
CA ILE A 32 -29.30 15.11 4.09
C ILE A 32 -30.45 16.02 4.55
N ALA A 33 -30.13 17.10 5.26
CA ALA A 33 -31.08 18.14 5.68
C ALA A 33 -31.90 18.70 4.52
N LYS A 34 -31.23 19.08 3.43
CA LYS A 34 -31.89 19.55 2.21
C LYS A 34 -32.79 18.49 1.60
N GLN A 35 -32.34 17.24 1.55
CA GLN A 35 -33.07 16.15 0.91
C GLN A 35 -34.33 15.73 1.66
N ILE A 36 -34.31 15.77 3.00
CA ILE A 36 -35.50 15.53 3.81
C ILE A 36 -36.38 16.79 4.00
N ASN A 37 -36.03 17.89 3.32
CA ASN A 37 -36.70 19.19 3.40
C ASN A 37 -36.78 19.75 4.84
N ASN A 38 -35.72 19.56 5.63
CA ASN A 38 -35.61 20.09 6.99
C ASN A 38 -34.28 20.84 7.15
N LYS A 39 -34.33 22.17 7.29
CA LYS A 39 -33.14 23.03 7.29
C LYS A 39 -32.32 22.96 8.58
N ASP A 40 -32.93 22.61 9.71
CA ASP A 40 -32.30 22.62 11.04
C ASP A 40 -32.45 21.27 11.74
N ILE A 41 -31.80 20.23 11.20
CA ILE A 41 -31.76 18.94 11.89
C ILE A 41 -30.86 19.05 13.13
N SER A 42 -31.48 18.87 14.30
CA SER A 42 -30.79 18.75 15.59
C SER A 42 -29.68 17.70 15.54
N SER A 43 -28.54 17.98 16.18
CA SER A 43 -27.45 16.99 16.35
C SER A 43 -27.88 15.74 17.12
N LYS A 44 -29.01 15.78 17.85
CA LYS A 44 -29.59 14.59 18.50
C LYS A 44 -30.37 13.69 17.54
N SER A 45 -30.87 14.26 16.45
CA SER A 45 -31.69 13.58 15.45
C SER A 45 -30.86 12.94 14.34
N ILE A 46 -29.61 13.38 14.16
CA ILE A 46 -28.69 12.81 13.17
C ILE A 46 -27.26 12.72 13.72
N TYR A 47 -26.67 11.54 13.57
CA TYR A 47 -25.26 11.29 13.81
C TYR A 47 -24.62 10.79 12.51
N ILE A 48 -23.46 11.35 12.17
CA ILE A 48 -22.70 10.96 10.98
C ILE A 48 -21.28 10.67 11.43
N GLN A 49 -20.84 9.43 11.25
CA GLN A 49 -19.44 9.07 11.39
C GLN A 49 -18.83 9.01 9.99
N TYR A 50 -18.05 10.02 9.63
CA TYR A 50 -17.37 10.08 8.34
C TYR A 50 -15.92 9.61 8.46
N ASN A 51 -15.52 8.66 7.61
CA ASN A 51 -14.14 8.26 7.43
C ASN A 51 -13.62 8.85 6.11
N GLN A 52 -12.85 9.94 6.22
CA GLN A 52 -12.29 10.61 5.05
C GLN A 52 -11.27 9.74 4.30
N THR A 53 -10.53 8.88 5.00
CA THR A 53 -9.51 8.02 4.41
C THR A 53 -10.13 6.96 3.51
N GLU A 54 -11.20 6.34 3.98
CA GLU A 54 -11.90 5.26 3.26
C GLU A 54 -13.07 5.78 2.41
N ALA A 55 -13.28 7.09 2.36
CA ALA A 55 -14.36 7.75 1.64
C ALA A 55 -15.74 7.10 1.91
N ASN A 56 -16.03 6.81 3.18
CA ASN A 56 -17.28 6.20 3.58
C ASN A 56 -17.87 6.88 4.83
N ALA A 57 -19.17 6.69 5.04
CA ALA A 57 -19.87 7.24 6.20
C ALA A 57 -20.90 6.26 6.74
N VAL A 58 -21.06 6.28 8.07
CA VAL A 58 -22.23 5.73 8.76
C VAL A 58 -23.15 6.89 9.10
N VAL A 59 -24.43 6.75 8.79
CA VAL A 59 -25.46 7.75 9.12
C VAL A 59 -26.51 7.09 9.98
N LEU A 60 -26.70 7.62 11.18
CA LEU A 60 -27.78 7.26 12.10
C LEU A 60 -28.80 8.40 12.14
N THR A 61 -30.07 8.09 11.90
CA THR A 61 -31.15 9.08 11.92
C THR A 61 -32.28 8.67 12.85
N ARG A 62 -32.88 9.64 13.54
CA ARG A 62 -34.03 9.46 14.44
C ARG A 62 -34.91 10.70 14.41
N ASP A 63 -36.10 10.56 14.99
CA ASP A 63 -37.07 11.64 15.17
C ASP A 63 -37.30 12.45 13.89
N GLU A 64 -36.92 13.73 13.89
CA GLU A 64 -37.07 14.68 12.77
C GLU A 64 -36.29 14.27 11.52
N ALA A 65 -35.24 13.45 11.65
CA ALA A 65 -34.45 12.95 10.53
C ALA A 65 -34.91 11.58 10.02
N ARG A 66 -35.91 10.95 10.66
CA ARG A 66 -36.35 9.57 10.32
C ARG A 66 -36.83 9.41 8.88
N SER A 67 -37.37 10.47 8.28
CA SER A 67 -37.77 10.47 6.86
C SER A 67 -36.61 10.14 5.92
N TRP A 68 -35.36 10.34 6.35
CA TRP A 68 -34.16 9.90 5.64
C TRP A 68 -34.19 8.43 5.25
N ALA A 69 -34.76 7.57 6.09
CA ALA A 69 -34.83 6.13 5.84
C ALA A 69 -35.53 5.78 4.52
N SER A 70 -36.53 6.59 4.12
CA SER A 70 -37.32 6.36 2.90
C SER A 70 -36.58 6.61 1.58
N PHE A 71 -35.46 7.35 1.62
CA PHE A 71 -34.65 7.61 0.44
C PHE A 71 -33.71 6.43 0.17
N ARG A 72 -33.49 6.10 -1.11
CA ARG A 72 -32.51 5.08 -1.53
C ARG A 72 -31.20 5.65 -2.06
N LEU A 73 -31.23 6.89 -2.54
CA LEU A 73 -30.10 7.57 -3.17
C LEU A 73 -29.87 8.91 -2.48
N ILE A 74 -28.61 9.35 -2.43
CA ILE A 74 -28.22 10.71 -2.07
C ILE A 74 -27.59 11.39 -3.28
N ASN A 75 -27.91 12.66 -3.52
CA ASN A 75 -27.27 13.45 -4.58
C ASN A 75 -26.21 14.36 -3.95
N LEU A 76 -24.93 14.07 -4.23
CA LEU A 76 -23.78 14.86 -3.83
C LEU A 76 -23.21 15.58 -5.05
N ASP A 77 -23.58 16.85 -5.23
CA ASP A 77 -23.10 17.70 -6.33
C ASP A 77 -23.20 17.03 -7.72
N GLY A 78 -24.34 16.41 -8.02
CA GLY A 78 -24.59 15.72 -9.29
C GLY A 78 -24.19 14.25 -9.32
N HIS A 79 -23.56 13.73 -8.25
CA HIS A 79 -23.23 12.32 -8.11
C HIS A 79 -24.27 11.62 -7.24
N TYR A 80 -24.93 10.61 -7.80
CA TYR A 80 -25.87 9.78 -7.06
C TYR A 80 -25.13 8.63 -6.38
N ILE A 81 -25.25 8.56 -5.05
CA ILE A 81 -24.72 7.45 -4.25
C ILE A 81 -25.89 6.66 -3.66
N VAL A 82 -25.78 5.34 -3.73
CA VAL A 82 -26.77 4.42 -3.19
C VAL A 82 -26.55 4.29 -1.68
N LYS A 83 -27.63 4.41 -0.90
CA LYS A 83 -27.63 4.05 0.51
C LYS A 83 -27.59 2.53 0.65
N ILE A 84 -26.69 2.06 1.49
CA ILE A 84 -26.53 0.65 1.82
C ILE A 84 -27.12 0.45 3.21
N ASP A 85 -28.20 -0.31 3.35
CA ASP A 85 -28.86 -0.52 4.65
C ASP A 85 -28.17 -1.62 5.48
N GLN A 86 -27.36 -2.47 4.83
CA GLN A 86 -26.59 -3.54 5.45
C GLN A 86 -25.23 -3.68 4.75
N LEU A 87 -24.13 -3.55 5.50
CA LEU A 87 -22.79 -3.84 4.97
C LEU A 87 -22.66 -5.32 4.62
N PHE A 88 -21.91 -5.61 3.57
CA PHE A 88 -21.52 -6.99 3.26
C PHE A 88 -20.66 -7.56 4.39
N TYR A 89 -20.88 -8.83 4.70
CA TYR A 89 -19.98 -9.61 5.53
C TYR A 89 -18.78 -10.01 4.69
N GLN A 90 -17.61 -9.48 5.01
CA GLN A 90 -16.42 -9.65 4.20
C GLN A 90 -15.55 -10.80 4.71
N LEU A 91 -15.22 -11.73 3.82
CA LEU A 91 -14.22 -12.76 4.05
C LEU A 91 -12.99 -12.51 3.20
N ARG A 92 -11.86 -13.04 3.64
CA ARG A 92 -10.58 -12.97 2.97
C ARG A 92 -10.04 -14.36 2.72
N ILE A 93 -9.54 -14.58 1.51
CA ILE A 93 -8.70 -15.72 1.15
C ILE A 93 -7.28 -15.18 0.94
N PRO A 94 -6.38 -15.37 1.91
CA PRO A 94 -5.01 -14.90 1.81
C PRO A 94 -4.22 -15.68 0.77
N ASN A 95 -3.32 -15.00 0.04
CA ASN A 95 -2.37 -15.63 -0.88
C ASN A 95 -3.00 -16.58 -1.91
N ALA A 96 -4.18 -16.24 -2.43
CA ALA A 96 -4.85 -17.07 -3.42
C ALA A 96 -4.02 -17.13 -4.72
N PRO A 97 -3.80 -18.33 -5.30
CA PRO A 97 -3.13 -18.46 -6.59
C PRO A 97 -3.79 -17.60 -7.67
N GLY A 98 -2.98 -16.90 -8.47
CA GLY A 98 -3.47 -16.02 -9.54
C GLY A 98 -4.25 -16.77 -10.63
N SER A 99 -4.05 -18.07 -10.75
CA SER A 99 -4.74 -18.97 -11.69
C SER A 99 -6.21 -19.24 -11.33
N ILE A 100 -6.62 -19.04 -10.08
CA ILE A 100 -7.97 -19.41 -9.63
C ILE A 100 -9.00 -18.52 -10.31
N SER A 101 -10.03 -19.11 -10.92
CA SER A 101 -11.06 -18.29 -11.55
C SER A 101 -11.98 -17.63 -10.52
N ILE A 102 -12.26 -16.34 -10.72
CA ILE A 102 -13.31 -15.62 -9.96
C ILE A 102 -14.66 -16.32 -10.14
N SER A 103 -14.96 -16.75 -11.37
CA SER A 103 -16.23 -17.45 -11.68
C SER A 103 -16.35 -18.77 -10.92
N SER A 104 -15.23 -19.48 -10.71
CA SER A 104 -15.24 -20.76 -10.01
C SER A 104 -15.41 -20.59 -8.51
N LEU A 105 -14.90 -19.50 -7.96
CA LEU A 105 -15.20 -19.10 -6.58
C LEU A 105 -16.66 -18.72 -6.43
N GLU A 106 -17.20 -17.86 -7.29
CA GLU A 106 -18.60 -17.44 -7.27
C GLU A 106 -19.58 -18.61 -7.36
N ASN A 107 -19.25 -19.61 -8.20
CA ASN A 107 -20.06 -20.80 -8.41
C ASN A 107 -19.70 -21.98 -7.50
N SER A 108 -18.88 -21.78 -6.46
CA SER A 108 -18.55 -22.87 -5.53
C SER A 108 -19.81 -23.38 -4.84
N GLU A 109 -19.84 -24.68 -4.53
CA GLU A 109 -20.99 -25.31 -3.85
C GLU A 109 -21.31 -24.62 -2.51
N MET A 110 -20.30 -24.03 -1.85
CA MET A 110 -20.48 -23.28 -0.62
C MET A 110 -21.39 -22.04 -0.80
N PHE A 111 -21.40 -21.43 -1.99
CA PHE A 111 -22.15 -20.21 -2.30
C PHE A 111 -23.35 -20.45 -3.23
N ALA A 112 -23.68 -21.69 -3.53
CA ALA A 112 -24.80 -22.04 -4.40
C ALA A 112 -26.12 -21.39 -3.92
N GLY A 113 -26.77 -20.62 -4.80
CA GLY A 113 -28.04 -19.94 -4.51
C GLY A 113 -27.92 -18.66 -3.69
N THR A 114 -26.71 -18.21 -3.38
CA THR A 114 -26.42 -16.95 -2.66
C THR A 114 -25.56 -16.03 -3.50
N GLY A 115 -25.88 -14.73 -3.51
CA GLY A 115 -25.06 -13.74 -4.18
C GLY A 115 -23.78 -13.49 -3.39
N VAL A 116 -22.66 -14.03 -3.86
CA VAL A 116 -21.32 -13.63 -3.42
C VAL A 116 -20.71 -12.73 -4.48
N LYS A 117 -20.15 -11.60 -4.05
CA LYS A 117 -19.34 -10.76 -4.93
C LYS A 117 -17.88 -11.01 -4.62
N VAL A 118 -17.11 -11.35 -5.64
CA VAL A 118 -15.70 -11.72 -5.50
C VAL A 118 -14.83 -10.65 -6.12
N ARG A 119 -13.83 -10.17 -5.37
CA ARG A 119 -12.87 -9.17 -5.85
C ARG A 119 -11.46 -9.51 -5.43
N ARG A 120 -10.50 -9.29 -6.32
CA ARG A 120 -9.08 -9.37 -5.99
C ARG A 120 -8.60 -8.07 -5.38
N SER A 121 -7.84 -8.17 -4.30
CA SER A 121 -7.19 -7.03 -3.67
C SER A 121 -5.85 -7.45 -3.08
N ARG A 122 -4.76 -6.83 -3.56
CA ARG A 122 -3.40 -6.98 -2.98
C ARG A 122 -2.91 -8.44 -2.85
N GLY A 123 -3.28 -9.31 -3.79
CA GLY A 123 -2.91 -10.74 -3.80
C GLY A 123 -3.83 -11.64 -2.96
N ASP A 124 -4.82 -11.05 -2.30
CA ASP A 124 -5.90 -11.74 -1.63
C ASP A 124 -7.16 -11.73 -2.51
N ILE A 125 -8.07 -12.64 -2.18
CA ILE A 125 -9.44 -12.60 -2.68
C ILE A 125 -10.36 -12.19 -1.54
N ILE A 126 -11.15 -11.15 -1.77
CA ILE A 126 -12.17 -10.69 -0.85
C ILE A 126 -13.52 -11.17 -1.35
N LEU A 127 -14.28 -11.80 -0.46
CA LEU A 127 -15.64 -12.27 -0.71
C LEU A 127 -16.59 -11.37 0.07
N ASP A 128 -17.44 -10.64 -0.64
CA ASP A 128 -18.49 -9.82 -0.06
C ASP A 128 -19.78 -10.66 -0.02
N LEU A 129 -20.21 -11.05 1.18
CA LEU A 129 -21.40 -11.89 1.41
C LEU A 129 -22.56 -11.05 1.94
N SER A 130 -23.75 -11.22 1.38
CA SER A 130 -24.98 -10.59 1.91
C SER A 130 -25.63 -11.39 3.05
N ASP A 131 -25.24 -12.65 3.26
CA ASP A 131 -25.83 -13.55 4.26
C ASP A 131 -24.88 -13.81 5.44
N LYS A 132 -25.32 -13.40 6.64
CA LYS A 132 -24.59 -13.62 7.90
C LYS A 132 -24.38 -15.10 8.23
N ARG A 133 -25.37 -15.95 7.97
CA ARG A 133 -25.29 -17.39 8.27
C ARG A 133 -24.24 -18.05 7.39
N LEU A 134 -24.19 -17.65 6.13
CA LEU A 134 -23.16 -18.10 5.20
C LEU A 134 -21.77 -17.64 5.66
N PHE A 135 -21.62 -16.38 6.07
CA PHE A 135 -20.38 -15.85 6.63
C PHE A 135 -19.90 -16.67 7.84
N GLU A 136 -20.76 -16.92 8.82
CA GLU A 136 -20.43 -17.71 10.01
C GLU A 136 -20.06 -19.15 9.65
N LYS A 137 -20.78 -19.77 8.71
CA LYS A 137 -20.49 -21.12 8.19
C LYS A 137 -19.11 -21.18 7.53
N CYS A 138 -18.74 -20.16 6.75
CA CYS A 138 -17.42 -20.07 6.13
C CYS A 138 -16.31 -19.96 7.18
N LEU A 139 -16.51 -19.12 8.21
CA LEU A 139 -15.55 -18.98 9.31
C LEU A 139 -15.42 -20.24 10.17
N GLN A 140 -16.49 -21.01 10.32
CA GLN A 140 -16.46 -22.28 11.02
C GLN A 140 -15.68 -23.34 10.22
N LYS A 141 -15.88 -23.40 8.91
CA LYS A 141 -15.16 -24.34 8.03
C LYS A 141 -13.69 -23.98 7.83
N ARG A 142 -13.34 -22.69 7.88
CA ARG A 142 -11.98 -22.13 7.69
C ARG A 142 -11.31 -22.44 6.35
N THR A 143 -11.92 -23.27 5.50
CA THR A 143 -11.37 -23.74 4.24
C THR A 143 -12.47 -23.81 3.18
N LEU A 144 -12.07 -23.56 1.93
CA LEU A 144 -12.93 -23.61 0.75
C LEU A 144 -12.21 -24.40 -0.34
N ASP A 145 -12.85 -25.45 -0.83
CA ASP A 145 -12.31 -26.27 -1.92
C ASP A 145 -12.80 -25.72 -3.27
N VAL A 146 -11.89 -25.27 -4.12
CA VAL A 146 -12.17 -24.73 -5.46
C VAL A 146 -11.07 -25.14 -6.43
N GLU A 147 -11.42 -25.69 -7.59
CA GLU A 147 -10.47 -26.01 -8.68
C GLU A 147 -9.25 -26.83 -8.20
N ASN A 148 -9.47 -27.78 -7.29
CA ASN A 148 -8.44 -28.62 -6.64
C ASN A 148 -7.55 -27.89 -5.61
N TYR A 149 -7.82 -26.63 -5.29
CA TYR A 149 -7.17 -25.91 -4.21
C TYR A 149 -8.03 -25.93 -2.95
N GLN A 150 -7.39 -26.19 -1.81
CA GLN A 150 -7.97 -25.95 -0.49
C GLN A 150 -7.53 -24.57 0.00
N LEU A 151 -8.42 -23.60 -0.08
CA LEU A 151 -8.17 -22.20 0.21
C LEU A 151 -8.53 -21.88 1.65
N ARG A 152 -7.63 -21.26 2.40
CA ARG A 152 -7.92 -20.79 3.76
C ARG A 152 -8.86 -19.58 3.71
N ILE A 153 -9.85 -19.54 4.59
CA ILE A 153 -10.79 -18.42 4.73
C ILE A 153 -10.63 -17.77 6.11
N GLU A 154 -10.63 -16.45 6.12
CA GLU A 154 -10.55 -15.62 7.31
C GLU A 154 -11.59 -14.50 7.28
N ALA A 155 -11.94 -13.97 8.45
CA ALA A 155 -12.74 -12.75 8.52
C ALA A 155 -11.91 -11.59 7.98
N TYR A 156 -12.48 -10.81 7.07
CA TYR A 156 -11.82 -9.60 6.60
C TYR A 156 -12.00 -8.50 7.65
N SER A 157 -10.89 -7.89 8.06
CA SER A 157 -10.89 -6.67 8.86
C SER A 157 -10.21 -5.57 8.07
N SER A 158 -10.87 -4.44 7.88
CA SER A 158 -10.22 -3.23 7.35
C SER A 158 -9.18 -2.66 8.31
N SER A 159 -9.26 -3.00 9.60
CA SER A 159 -8.32 -2.56 10.64
C SER A 159 -7.13 -3.49 10.84
N THR A 160 -7.04 -4.62 10.10
CA THR A 160 -5.75 -5.31 9.98
C THR A 160 -4.85 -4.50 9.06
N HIS A 161 -4.34 -3.38 9.59
CA HIS A 161 -2.90 -3.18 9.54
C HIS A 161 -2.32 -4.51 10.01
N TYR A 162 -1.87 -5.33 9.07
CA TYR A 162 -1.08 -6.50 9.43
C TYR A 162 -0.03 -6.00 10.41
N GLU A 163 0.11 -6.59 11.58
CA GLU A 163 1.25 -6.23 12.42
C GLU A 163 2.58 -6.63 11.73
N ASP A 164 2.50 -7.40 10.62
CA ASP A 164 3.61 -7.91 9.83
C ASP A 164 3.71 -7.40 8.37
N TRP A 165 2.99 -6.34 7.97
CA TRP A 165 3.21 -5.75 6.63
C TRP A 165 4.46 -4.87 6.54
N GLU A 166 5.09 -4.49 7.65
CA GLU A 166 6.32 -3.71 7.61
C GLU A 166 7.54 -4.63 7.55
N ILE A 167 8.50 -4.34 6.68
CA ILE A 167 9.74 -5.13 6.55
C ILE A 167 10.48 -5.14 7.88
N ASN A 168 10.62 -6.29 8.52
CA ASN A 168 11.27 -6.44 9.82
C ASN A 168 12.19 -7.67 9.84
N GLY A 169 12.80 -7.92 11.01
CA GLY A 169 13.67 -9.07 11.21
C GLY A 169 12.97 -10.40 10.89
N LYS A 170 11.77 -10.60 11.46
CA LYS A 170 11.04 -11.87 11.44
C LYS A 170 10.44 -12.20 10.08
N ASN A 171 9.96 -11.22 9.32
CA ASN A 171 9.27 -11.46 8.05
C ASN A 171 10.17 -11.34 6.81
N TRP A 172 11.34 -10.71 6.91
CA TRP A 172 12.20 -10.47 5.75
C TRP A 172 13.68 -10.65 6.04
N TYR A 173 14.27 -9.79 6.90
CA TYR A 173 15.72 -9.71 7.00
C TYR A 173 16.39 -10.98 7.54
N GLU A 174 15.73 -11.71 8.44
CA GLU A 174 16.26 -12.94 9.04
C GLU A 174 15.64 -14.21 8.42
N THR A 175 14.72 -14.06 7.47
CA THR A 175 14.00 -15.17 6.82
C THR A 175 14.15 -15.08 5.29
N GLU A 176 13.17 -14.50 4.59
CA GLU A 176 13.06 -14.52 3.13
C GLU A 176 14.28 -13.93 2.41
N MET A 177 14.90 -12.89 2.98
CA MET A 177 16.07 -12.24 2.40
C MET A 177 17.27 -13.19 2.27
N SER A 178 17.39 -14.18 3.16
CA SER A 178 18.50 -15.14 3.13
C SER A 178 18.48 -16.07 1.90
N ASN A 179 17.28 -16.31 1.37
CA ASN A 179 17.06 -17.12 0.17
C ASN A 179 17.30 -16.32 -1.12
N CYS A 180 17.36 -15.00 -1.02
CA CYS A 180 17.53 -14.12 -2.17
C CYS A 180 18.98 -14.13 -2.68
N LYS A 181 19.12 -14.12 -4.01
CA LYS A 181 20.42 -13.79 -4.63
C LYS A 181 20.75 -12.32 -4.37
N SER A 182 22.02 -11.96 -4.33
CA SER A 182 22.46 -10.55 -4.32
C SER A 182 22.36 -9.95 -5.73
N ASP A 183 21.16 -10.01 -6.31
CA ASP A 183 20.85 -9.56 -7.66
C ASP A 183 19.40 -9.07 -7.72
N ILE A 184 19.21 -7.83 -8.17
CA ILE A 184 17.87 -7.23 -8.26
C ILE A 184 17.03 -7.83 -9.40
N MET A 185 17.66 -8.45 -10.41
CA MET A 185 16.98 -9.00 -11.58
C MET A 185 15.95 -10.08 -11.23
N GLN A 186 16.17 -10.84 -10.15
CA GLN A 186 15.19 -11.84 -9.71
C GLN A 186 13.82 -11.22 -9.37
N PHE A 187 13.80 -9.96 -8.88
CA PHE A 187 12.57 -9.25 -8.54
C PHE A 187 12.01 -8.43 -9.70
N ILE A 188 12.85 -8.05 -10.67
CA ILE A 188 12.39 -7.37 -11.89
C ILE A 188 11.62 -8.35 -12.77
N CYS A 189 12.12 -9.58 -12.88
CA CYS A 189 11.46 -10.66 -13.63
C CYS A 189 10.21 -11.21 -12.93
N GLU A 190 10.03 -10.94 -11.64
CA GLU A 190 8.88 -11.35 -10.85
C GLU A 190 8.14 -10.12 -10.26
N PRO A 191 7.36 -9.40 -11.09
CA PRO A 191 6.77 -8.12 -10.69
C PRO A 191 5.76 -8.23 -9.54
N GLU A 192 5.25 -9.43 -9.27
CA GLU A 192 4.29 -9.75 -8.19
C GLU A 192 4.97 -10.21 -6.89
N HIS A 193 6.30 -10.17 -6.81
CA HIS A 193 7.04 -10.64 -5.63
C HIS A 193 6.55 -9.97 -4.33
N PRO A 194 6.34 -10.73 -3.23
CA PRO A 194 5.77 -10.21 -1.98
C PRO A 194 6.48 -8.98 -1.40
N ILE A 195 7.80 -8.85 -1.63
CA ILE A 195 8.61 -7.71 -1.18
C ILE A 195 8.06 -6.35 -1.59
N PHE A 196 7.38 -6.26 -2.74
CA PHE A 196 6.81 -5.01 -3.23
C PHE A 196 5.53 -4.60 -2.48
N ARG A 197 5.00 -5.46 -1.60
CA ARG A 197 3.80 -5.22 -0.80
C ARG A 197 4.12 -4.76 0.60
N PHE A 198 5.33 -5.06 1.10
CA PHE A 198 5.72 -4.68 2.44
C PHE A 198 6.02 -3.18 2.53
N LYS A 199 5.61 -2.56 3.63
CA LYS A 199 5.96 -1.19 3.98
C LYS A 199 7.40 -1.12 4.44
N TRP A 200 8.08 -0.05 4.07
CA TRP A 200 9.38 0.23 4.63
C TRP A 200 9.31 0.46 6.14
N ASN A 201 10.18 -0.21 6.89
CA ASN A 201 10.43 0.06 8.30
C ASN A 201 11.87 0.58 8.46
N PRO A 202 12.06 1.90 8.61
CA PRO A 202 13.40 2.48 8.72
C PRO A 202 14.12 2.04 10.01
N GLU A 203 13.39 1.84 11.11
CA GLU A 203 13.98 1.40 12.38
C GLU A 203 14.58 -0.01 12.27
N ALA A 204 13.82 -0.96 11.73
CA ALA A 204 14.25 -2.34 11.53
C ALA A 204 15.40 -2.43 10.52
N PHE A 205 15.38 -1.60 9.47
CA PHE A 205 16.52 -1.50 8.56
C PHE A 205 17.78 -1.02 9.27
N LEU A 206 17.71 0.07 10.03
CA LEU A 206 18.87 0.62 10.72
C LEU A 206 19.42 -0.36 11.75
N GLU A 207 18.54 -1.08 12.45
CA GLU A 207 18.92 -2.15 13.36
C GLU A 207 19.70 -3.26 12.64
N GLN A 208 19.15 -3.79 11.54
CA GLN A 208 19.77 -4.88 10.79
C GLN A 208 21.07 -4.42 10.11
N LEU A 209 21.09 -3.23 9.54
CA LEU A 209 22.30 -2.65 8.96
C LEU A 209 23.40 -2.49 10.00
N ARG A 210 23.08 -2.04 11.23
CA ARG A 210 24.04 -1.95 12.34
C ARG A 210 24.59 -3.32 12.74
N ARG A 211 23.73 -4.33 12.87
CA ARG A 211 24.14 -5.71 13.20
C ARG A 211 25.18 -6.23 12.21
N TRP A 212 24.98 -6.01 10.91
CA TRP A 212 25.90 -6.47 9.86
C TRP A 212 27.04 -5.50 9.52
N SER A 213 27.05 -4.31 10.13
CA SER A 213 28.14 -3.33 10.03
C SER A 213 29.05 -3.33 11.27
N ALA A 214 28.68 -4.03 12.34
CA ALA A 214 29.52 -4.18 13.52
C ALA A 214 30.76 -5.01 13.16
N LYS A 215 31.96 -4.45 13.42
CA LYS A 215 33.22 -5.18 13.20
C LYS A 215 33.27 -6.39 14.14
N PRO A 216 33.63 -7.60 13.68
CA PRO A 216 33.97 -8.68 14.59
C PRO A 216 35.17 -8.22 15.43
N ASN A 217 35.10 -8.43 16.74
CA ASN A 217 36.20 -8.13 17.65
C ASN A 217 37.50 -8.74 17.10
N SER A 218 38.48 -7.88 16.89
CA SER A 218 39.78 -8.21 16.33
C SER A 218 40.47 -9.28 17.18
N ASN A 219 40.59 -10.51 16.67
CA ASN A 219 41.66 -11.47 17.03
C ASN A 219 41.74 -12.74 16.15
N ALA A 220 41.18 -12.77 14.94
CA ALA A 220 41.40 -13.88 14.00
C ALA A 220 41.83 -13.34 12.63
N THR A 221 43.04 -13.68 12.20
CA THR A 221 43.66 -13.19 10.96
C THR A 221 43.30 -14.01 9.72
N ASN A 222 42.73 -15.22 9.88
CA ASN A 222 42.47 -16.13 8.75
C ASN A 222 40.98 -16.34 8.42
N GLN A 223 40.06 -15.77 9.20
CA GLN A 223 38.59 -15.83 8.95
C GLN A 223 38.04 -14.57 8.24
N ARG A 224 38.88 -13.55 8.05
CA ARG A 224 38.45 -12.21 7.58
C ARG A 224 37.86 -12.20 6.17
N ASP A 225 38.31 -13.06 5.28
CA ASP A 225 37.86 -13.03 3.88
C ASP A 225 36.48 -13.69 3.70
N LEU A 226 36.18 -14.72 4.48
CA LEU A 226 34.87 -15.40 4.47
C LEU A 226 33.82 -14.58 5.22
N ASP A 227 34.14 -14.09 6.43
CA ASP A 227 33.23 -13.25 7.21
C ASP A 227 33.06 -11.85 6.60
N GLY A 228 34.11 -11.32 5.97
CA GLY A 228 34.06 -10.08 5.19
C GLY A 228 33.10 -10.21 4.01
N ASN A 229 33.18 -11.30 3.24
CA ASN A 229 32.31 -11.55 2.09
C ASN A 229 30.85 -11.84 2.50
N LEU A 230 30.63 -12.58 3.59
CA LEU A 230 29.28 -12.82 4.12
C LEU A 230 28.63 -11.53 4.63
N SER A 231 29.36 -10.71 5.39
CA SER A 231 28.87 -9.40 5.86
C SER A 231 28.61 -8.44 4.70
N ASN A 232 29.44 -8.48 3.64
CA ASN A 232 29.25 -7.67 2.44
C ASN A 232 27.99 -8.10 1.70
N ARG A 233 27.78 -9.41 1.52
CA ARG A 233 26.59 -9.97 0.88
C ARG A 233 25.32 -9.59 1.63
N GLN A 234 25.29 -9.71 2.95
CA GLN A 234 24.11 -9.35 3.75
C GLN A 234 23.86 -7.85 3.77
N ARG A 235 24.92 -7.02 3.91
CA ARG A 235 24.79 -5.56 3.74
C ARG A 235 24.23 -5.20 2.37
N HIS A 236 24.66 -5.88 1.33
CA HIS A 236 24.13 -5.69 -0.02
C HIS A 236 22.65 -6.06 -0.11
N LEU A 237 22.23 -7.22 0.39
CA LEU A 237 20.82 -7.63 0.41
C LEU A 237 19.92 -6.66 1.21
N ILE A 238 20.42 -6.16 2.35
CA ILE A 238 19.73 -5.17 3.17
C ILE A 238 19.54 -3.84 2.41
N ARG A 239 20.58 -3.36 1.72
CA ARG A 239 20.48 -2.16 0.86
C ARG A 239 19.54 -2.38 -0.32
N MET A 240 19.61 -3.57 -0.94
CA MET A 240 18.76 -3.93 -2.07
C MET A 240 17.28 -3.94 -1.67
N THR A 241 16.96 -4.30 -0.42
CA THR A 241 15.60 -4.22 0.14
C THR A 241 15.02 -2.81 0.09
N VAL A 242 15.83 -1.77 0.39
CA VAL A 242 15.42 -0.36 0.27
C VAL A 242 15.08 -0.02 -1.20
N MET A 243 15.93 -0.47 -2.13
CA MET A 243 15.74 -0.24 -3.56
C MET A 243 14.46 -0.92 -4.07
N LEU A 244 14.21 -2.16 -3.65
CA LEU A 244 13.00 -2.90 -3.99
C LEU A 244 11.75 -2.22 -3.43
N ASN A 245 11.80 -1.72 -2.20
CA ASN A 245 10.70 -0.96 -1.62
C ASN A 245 10.41 0.31 -2.44
N THR A 246 11.46 1.02 -2.86
CA THR A 246 11.35 2.22 -3.69
C THR A 246 10.72 1.91 -5.05
N ILE A 247 11.13 0.81 -5.69
CA ILE A 247 10.52 0.33 -6.92
C ILE A 247 9.04 -0.04 -6.70
N GLY A 248 8.72 -0.69 -5.58
CA GLY A 248 7.34 -1.00 -5.18
C GLY A 248 6.48 0.26 -5.07
N VAL A 249 6.98 1.28 -4.37
CA VAL A 249 6.32 2.60 -4.23
C VAL A 249 6.11 3.27 -5.59
N LEU A 250 7.12 3.26 -6.47
CA LEU A 250 7.00 3.83 -7.82
C LEU A 250 5.95 3.09 -8.66
N LYS A 251 5.88 1.76 -8.57
CA LYS A 251 4.85 0.95 -9.24
C LYS A 251 3.45 1.23 -8.71
N GLN A 252 3.31 1.35 -7.38
CA GLN A 252 2.03 1.65 -6.73
C GLN A 252 1.55 3.07 -7.04
N GLY A 253 2.47 3.99 -7.35
CA GLY A 253 2.14 5.40 -7.60
C GLY A 253 1.75 6.16 -6.33
N SER A 254 1.95 5.57 -5.16
CA SER A 254 1.73 6.19 -3.85
C SER A 254 2.59 5.54 -2.76
N TYR A 255 2.75 6.22 -1.63
CA TYR A 255 3.39 5.69 -0.41
C TYR A 255 2.69 6.20 0.84
N TYR A 256 2.88 5.54 1.98
CA TYR A 256 2.24 5.92 3.25
C TYR A 256 3.26 6.51 4.23
N THR A 257 2.96 7.70 4.76
CA THR A 257 3.71 8.31 5.86
C THR A 257 2.85 8.41 7.10
N ILE A 258 3.25 7.71 8.18
CA ILE A 258 2.66 7.68 9.53
C ILE A 258 1.16 7.34 9.57
N ASN A 259 0.27 8.05 8.87
CA ASN A 259 -1.15 7.72 8.64
C ASN A 259 -1.75 8.35 7.35
N LYS A 260 -0.92 8.82 6.41
CA LYS A 260 -1.37 9.52 5.22
C LYS A 260 -0.81 8.89 3.96
N GLU A 261 -1.69 8.56 3.02
CA GLU A 261 -1.29 8.19 1.67
C GLU A 261 -0.85 9.44 0.90
N VAL A 262 0.36 9.39 0.35
CA VAL A 262 0.94 10.41 -0.52
C VAL A 262 0.97 9.82 -1.93
N LYS A 263 0.08 10.31 -2.79
CA LYS A 263 0.10 9.96 -4.22
C LYS A 263 1.28 10.63 -4.91
N LEU A 264 2.06 9.82 -5.62
CA LEU A 264 3.15 10.30 -6.45
C LEU A 264 2.56 10.99 -7.68
N LYS A 265 2.92 12.25 -7.89
CA LYS A 265 2.63 12.94 -9.15
C LYS A 265 3.65 12.45 -10.18
N SER A 266 3.28 11.44 -10.96
CA SER A 266 4.08 10.93 -12.09
C SER A 266 4.11 11.94 -13.24
N LYS A 267 4.73 13.11 -13.02
CA LYS A 267 5.25 13.87 -14.15
C LYS A 267 6.45 13.09 -14.70
N PRO A 268 6.63 13.00 -16.02
CA PRO A 268 7.86 12.43 -16.57
C PRO A 268 9.05 13.15 -15.94
N LEU A 269 9.92 12.41 -15.26
CA LEU A 269 11.13 12.93 -14.65
C LEU A 269 11.96 13.56 -15.77
N LYS A 270 12.07 14.89 -15.77
CA LYS A 270 12.99 15.59 -16.65
C LYS A 270 14.39 15.36 -16.10
N THR A 271 15.19 14.54 -16.78
CA THR A 271 16.60 14.35 -16.43
C THR A 271 17.33 15.68 -16.63
N ILE A 272 17.75 16.33 -15.54
CA ILE A 272 18.61 17.51 -15.57
C ILE A 272 20.05 17.01 -15.51
N VAL A 273 20.79 17.17 -16.60
CA VAL A 273 22.20 16.76 -16.68
C VAL A 273 23.08 17.94 -16.25
N TYR A 274 23.80 17.78 -15.14
CA TYR A 274 24.85 18.71 -14.71
C TYR A 274 26.23 18.20 -15.15
N ASN A 275 27.09 19.10 -15.61
CA ASN A 275 28.50 18.83 -15.88
C ASN A 275 29.41 19.72 -15.01
N HIS A 276 30.73 19.46 -15.04
CA HIS A 276 31.75 20.19 -14.26
C HIS A 276 31.89 21.69 -14.60
N GLN A 277 31.13 22.20 -15.58
CA GLN A 277 31.07 23.61 -15.95
C GLN A 277 29.72 24.27 -15.57
N SER A 278 28.79 23.50 -15.04
CA SER A 278 27.44 23.98 -14.72
C SER A 278 27.48 24.93 -13.51
N LYS A 279 27.08 26.20 -13.72
CA LYS A 279 26.92 27.20 -12.66
C LYS A 279 25.43 27.51 -12.48
N LEU A 280 24.95 27.51 -11.24
CA LEU A 280 23.60 27.96 -10.90
C LEU A 280 23.46 29.46 -11.24
N GLN A 281 22.56 29.78 -12.18
CA GLN A 281 22.18 31.17 -12.46
C GLN A 281 20.71 31.38 -12.05
N ARG A 282 20.40 32.55 -11.49
CA ARG A 282 19.01 32.94 -11.21
C ARG A 282 18.26 33.04 -12.54
N ALA A 283 17.11 32.37 -12.61
CA ALA A 283 16.36 32.16 -13.83
C ALA A 283 15.97 33.49 -14.51
N THR A 284 16.48 33.70 -15.72
CA THR A 284 15.83 34.51 -16.76
C THR A 284 15.58 33.62 -17.97
N THR A 285 14.50 33.94 -18.68
CA THR A 285 13.83 33.16 -19.72
C THR A 285 14.83 32.54 -20.71
N ILE A 286 14.82 31.21 -20.82
CA ILE A 286 15.77 30.44 -21.65
C ILE A 286 15.39 30.62 -23.12
N SER A 287 16.16 31.41 -23.87
CA SER A 287 16.11 31.51 -25.33
C SER A 287 17.27 30.75 -25.96
N ASN A 288 17.13 29.42 -26.11
CA ASN A 288 17.63 28.66 -27.27
C ASN A 288 17.45 27.15 -27.10
N PRO A 289 17.21 26.40 -28.19
CA PRO A 289 17.21 24.94 -28.15
C PRO A 289 18.63 24.43 -27.90
N MET A 290 18.81 23.68 -26.81
CA MET A 290 20.08 23.05 -26.44
C MET A 290 20.59 22.15 -27.56
N LYS A 291 21.80 22.43 -28.07
CA LYS A 291 22.61 21.44 -28.81
C LYS A 291 23.15 20.42 -27.81
N TYR A 292 22.74 19.16 -27.97
CA TYR A 292 23.23 18.07 -27.12
C TYR A 292 24.75 17.86 -27.33
N PRO A 293 25.55 17.74 -26.26
CA PRO A 293 27.01 17.72 -26.35
C PRO A 293 27.63 16.40 -26.83
N TYR A 294 26.84 15.33 -26.96
CA TYR A 294 27.35 14.01 -27.35
C TYR A 294 26.52 13.45 -28.50
N LYS A 295 27.19 12.86 -29.49
CA LYS A 295 26.52 12.20 -30.64
C LYS A 295 25.78 10.92 -30.24
N ILE A 296 26.25 10.21 -29.21
CA ILE A 296 25.71 8.92 -28.73
C ILE A 296 25.94 8.82 -27.22
N THR A 297 24.94 8.33 -26.49
CA THR A 297 25.06 7.91 -25.08
C THR A 297 24.76 6.42 -24.99
N SER A 298 25.71 5.62 -24.52
CA SER A 298 25.50 4.20 -24.23
C SER A 298 25.13 4.02 -22.77
N VAL A 299 24.04 3.31 -22.51
CA VAL A 299 23.58 2.97 -21.16
C VAL A 299 23.78 1.46 -20.96
N SER A 300 24.44 1.07 -19.87
CA SER A 300 24.63 -0.32 -19.47
C SER A 300 24.28 -0.50 -18.00
N VAL A 301 23.62 -1.60 -17.66
CA VAL A 301 23.33 -1.99 -16.27
C VAL A 301 24.44 -2.93 -15.81
N ILE A 302 25.08 -2.60 -14.69
CA ILE A 302 26.10 -3.44 -14.05
C ILE A 302 25.55 -3.98 -12.73
N ASN A 303 25.67 -5.30 -12.53
CA ASN A 303 25.22 -5.97 -11.33
C ASN A 303 26.34 -6.04 -10.29
N GLN A 304 26.67 -4.88 -9.72
CA GLN A 304 27.73 -4.71 -8.72
C GLN A 304 27.31 -3.62 -7.73
N ASP A 305 27.81 -3.70 -6.49
CA ASP A 305 27.61 -2.61 -5.51
C ASP A 305 28.12 -1.29 -6.09
N CYS A 306 27.32 -0.23 -5.94
CA CYS A 306 27.60 1.05 -6.58
C CYS A 306 28.91 1.68 -6.12
N LEU A 307 29.34 1.46 -4.87
CA LEU A 307 30.61 1.96 -4.36
C LEU A 307 31.77 1.15 -4.95
N VAL A 308 31.62 -0.18 -5.04
CA VAL A 308 32.64 -1.06 -5.63
C VAL A 308 32.80 -0.77 -7.13
N ALA A 309 31.70 -0.61 -7.85
CA ALA A 309 31.71 -0.22 -9.26
C ALA A 309 32.30 1.18 -9.46
N TYR A 310 32.00 2.11 -8.54
CA TYR A 310 32.55 3.47 -8.57
C TYR A 310 34.06 3.46 -8.34
N GLU A 311 34.55 2.69 -7.37
CA GLU A 311 35.99 2.49 -7.09
C GLU A 311 36.71 1.83 -8.28
N ASP A 312 36.13 0.79 -8.89
CA ASP A 312 36.68 0.14 -10.08
C ASP A 312 36.76 1.09 -11.27
N LEU A 313 35.72 1.89 -11.52
CA LEU A 313 35.71 2.90 -12.57
C LEU A 313 36.76 3.99 -12.32
N LEU A 314 36.93 4.45 -11.07
CA LEU A 314 38.00 5.38 -10.71
C LEU A 314 39.39 4.77 -10.94
N SER A 315 39.59 3.51 -10.56
CA SER A 315 40.87 2.80 -10.74
C SER A 315 41.27 2.66 -12.22
N LYS A 316 40.27 2.62 -13.12
CA LYS A 316 40.45 2.58 -14.59
C LYS A 316 40.59 3.97 -15.22
N GLY A 317 40.68 5.03 -14.42
CA GLY A 317 40.84 6.41 -14.88
C GLY A 317 39.55 7.05 -15.39
N HIS A 318 38.39 6.42 -15.18
CA HIS A 318 37.10 7.03 -15.48
C HIS A 318 36.73 8.07 -14.42
N ARG A 319 35.80 8.97 -14.77
CA ARG A 319 35.24 9.97 -13.86
C ARG A 319 33.75 9.69 -13.64
N PRO A 320 33.41 8.62 -12.90
CA PRO A 320 32.01 8.27 -12.66
C PRO A 320 31.32 9.38 -11.86
N LEU A 321 30.05 9.65 -12.19
CA LEU A 321 29.18 10.54 -11.43
C LEU A 321 28.19 9.68 -10.65
N LEU A 322 28.25 9.73 -9.32
CA LEU A 322 27.26 9.09 -8.49
C LEU A 322 26.03 10.00 -8.40
N LEU A 323 24.96 9.64 -9.11
CA LEU A 323 23.67 10.28 -8.96
C LEU A 323 23.01 9.72 -7.71
N ASN A 324 23.00 10.52 -6.64
CA ASN A 324 22.41 10.14 -5.37
C ASN A 324 20.88 10.07 -5.54
N MET A 325 20.35 8.89 -5.87
CA MET A 325 18.92 8.63 -5.80
C MET A 325 18.61 8.15 -4.38
N ALA A 326 18.05 9.07 -3.58
CA ALA A 326 17.66 8.92 -2.18
C ALA A 326 18.80 8.60 -1.19
N ASN A 327 19.00 9.50 -0.22
CA ASN A 327 19.86 9.26 0.93
C ASN A 327 19.13 8.33 1.91
N ALA A 328 19.79 7.31 2.46
CA ALA A 328 19.23 6.40 3.47
C ALA A 328 18.67 7.12 4.73
N PHE A 329 19.07 8.38 4.96
CA PHE A 329 18.61 9.24 6.06
C PHE A 329 17.64 10.35 5.63
N SER A 330 17.44 10.57 4.33
CA SER A 330 16.47 11.53 3.82
C SER A 330 16.10 11.17 2.37
N PRO A 331 14.84 10.78 2.11
CA PRO A 331 14.39 10.37 0.78
C PRO A 331 14.64 11.45 -0.29
#